data_AF-A0A1G3HLS4-F1
#
_entry.id   AF-A0A1G3HLS4-F1
#
_cell.length_a   1.000
_cell.length_b   1.000
_cell.length_c   1.000
_cell.angle_alpha   90.00
_cell.angle_beta   90.00
_cell.angle_gamma   90.00
#
_symmetry.space_group_name_H-M   'P 1'
#
loop_
_entity.id
_entity.type
_entity.pdbx_description
1 polymer ?
#
loop_
_entity_poly.entity_id
_entity_poly.type
_entity_poly.pdbx_seq_one_letter_code
_entity_poly.pdbx_strand_id
1 'polypeptide(L)'
;MSKHLLIATMVASIVYGSAVAGEKEARQTVSVNSPNPTVEEVEGALFPKEISALKDECAQMEKIGLRCQSVIPKSSLDTIQITFDRGSALLTDEGKGFLRSVGAALQRKSGVWKSLAIEGHTDSTGSEAANKRLSKSRAESVKSFLQAEFGLTNIETLGRASEMLRDPENPTSGLNRRVEFVPNW
;
A
#
# COMPACT_ATOMS: atom_id res chain seq x y z
N MET A 1 13.55 11.23 -33.68
CA MET A 1 13.90 11.07 -32.25
C MET A 1 12.88 10.13 -31.64
N SER A 2 13.25 8.85 -31.49
CA SER A 2 12.35 7.78 -31.05
C SER A 2 12.10 7.90 -29.55
N LYS A 3 10.86 8.17 -29.15
CA LYS A 3 10.47 8.14 -27.73
C LYS A 3 10.28 6.69 -27.34
N HIS A 4 11.28 6.09 -26.68
CA HIS A 4 11.11 4.82 -26.00
C HIS A 4 10.14 5.03 -24.83
N LEU A 5 8.88 4.65 -25.03
CA LEU A 5 7.88 4.51 -23.98
C LEU A 5 8.27 3.29 -23.15
N LEU A 6 8.99 3.51 -22.05
CA LEU A 6 9.17 2.49 -21.02
C LEU A 6 7.80 2.24 -20.39
N ILE A 7 7.15 1.15 -20.81
CA ILE A 7 5.91 0.67 -20.20
C ILE A 7 6.32 0.12 -18.83
N ALA A 8 5.98 0.85 -17.76
CA ALA A 8 6.12 0.34 -16.41
C ALA A 8 5.23 -0.90 -16.27
N THR A 9 5.83 -2.05 -16.00
CA THR A 9 5.11 -3.29 -15.76
C THR A 9 4.55 -3.27 -14.34
N MET A 10 3.25 -3.00 -14.20
CA MET A 10 2.53 -3.26 -12.95
C MET A 10 2.31 -4.75 -12.80
N VAL A 11 2.75 -5.32 -11.68
CA VAL A 11 2.46 -6.69 -11.30
C VAL A 11 1.49 -6.65 -10.13
N ALA A 12 0.29 -7.18 -10.34
CA ALA A 12 -0.66 -7.45 -9.27
C ALA A 12 -0.45 -8.87 -8.76
N SER A 13 -0.39 -9.05 -7.46
CA SER A 13 -0.34 -10.37 -6.83
C SER A 13 -1.37 -10.42 -5.71
N ILE A 14 -2.09 -11.54 -5.62
CA ILE A 14 -3.00 -11.77 -4.50
C ILE A 14 -2.14 -12.38 -3.39
N VAL A 15 -1.92 -11.61 -2.33
CA VAL A 15 -1.14 -12.06 -1.17
C VAL A 15 -2.10 -12.47 -0.07
N TYR A 16 -1.97 -13.71 0.38
CA TYR A 16 -2.66 -14.21 1.56
C TYR A 16 -1.67 -14.17 2.75
N GLY A 17 -1.91 -13.31 3.74
CA GLY A 17 -1.08 -13.27 4.95
C GLY A 17 -1.11 -14.61 5.72
N SER A 18 0.01 -15.02 6.32
CA SER A 18 0.10 -16.22 7.17
C SER A 18 -0.43 -15.93 8.59
N ALA A 19 -1.02 -16.95 9.22
CA ALA A 19 -2.10 -16.83 10.21
C ALA A 19 -1.68 -16.55 11.67
N VAL A 20 -2.42 -15.66 12.33
CA VAL A 20 -2.91 -15.76 13.73
C VAL A 20 -4.35 -15.25 13.74
N ALA A 21 -5.23 -15.90 14.50
CA ALA A 21 -6.69 -15.81 14.51
C ALA A 21 -7.30 -14.41 14.23
N GLY A 22 -7.97 -14.30 13.07
CA GLY A 22 -8.72 -13.16 12.56
C GLY A 22 -8.93 -13.40 11.06
N GLU A 23 -10.14 -13.20 10.54
CA GLU A 23 -10.46 -13.49 9.13
C GLU A 23 -9.38 -12.96 8.19
N LYS A 24 -8.77 -13.84 7.37
CA LYS A 24 -7.81 -13.43 6.34
C LYS A 24 -8.55 -12.57 5.33
N GLU A 25 -8.41 -11.26 5.46
CA GLU A 25 -8.97 -10.33 4.50
C GLU A 25 -8.24 -10.47 3.16
N ALA A 26 -8.96 -10.87 2.11
CA ALA A 26 -8.38 -11.01 0.77
C ALA A 26 -7.82 -9.65 0.31
N ARG A 27 -6.55 -9.62 -0.09
CA ARG A 27 -5.86 -8.39 -0.50
C ARG A 27 -5.21 -8.58 -1.87
N GLN A 28 -5.49 -7.64 -2.77
CA GLN A 28 -4.81 -7.52 -4.05
C GLN A 28 -3.77 -6.42 -3.93
N THR A 29 -2.50 -6.81 -3.87
CA THR A 29 -1.39 -5.89 -3.71
C THR A 29 -0.76 -5.61 -5.08
N VAL A 30 -0.64 -4.34 -5.43
CA VAL A 30 0.02 -3.86 -6.63
C VAL A 30 1.35 -3.26 -6.24
N SER A 31 2.43 -3.66 -6.92
CA SER A 31 3.74 -3.03 -6.77
C SER A 31 4.00 -2.07 -7.93
N VAL A 32 4.38 -0.84 -7.60
CA VAL A 32 4.82 0.13 -8.61
C VAL A 32 6.34 0.20 -8.56
N ASN A 33 6.98 -0.40 -9.57
CA ASN A 33 8.45 -0.56 -9.64
C ASN A 33 9.13 0.63 -10.35
N SER A 34 8.66 1.84 -10.12
CA SER A 34 9.25 3.07 -10.65
C SER A 34 9.62 3.99 -9.48
N PRO A 35 10.86 4.55 -9.43
CA PRO A 35 11.27 5.45 -8.35
C PRO A 35 10.49 6.78 -8.38
N ASN A 36 10.01 7.18 -9.56
CA ASN A 36 9.15 8.35 -9.75
C ASN A 36 7.94 7.92 -10.59
N PRO A 37 6.94 7.26 -10.00
CA PRO A 37 5.77 6.86 -10.74
C PRO A 37 4.92 8.07 -11.09
N THR A 38 4.19 7.96 -12.19
CA THR A 38 3.16 8.93 -12.54
C THR A 38 1.99 8.84 -11.56
N VAL A 39 1.21 9.91 -11.46
CA VAL A 39 0.06 9.93 -10.56
C VAL A 39 -1.02 8.94 -11.04
N GLU A 40 -1.15 8.74 -12.35
CA GLU A 40 -2.04 7.75 -12.97
C GLU A 40 -1.65 6.33 -12.62
N GLU A 41 -0.35 6.02 -12.59
CA GLU A 41 0.13 4.71 -12.17
C GLU A 41 -0.23 4.42 -10.71
N VAL A 42 -0.01 5.41 -9.84
CA VAL A 42 -0.35 5.27 -8.42
C VAL A 42 -1.85 5.16 -8.20
N GLU A 43 -2.66 5.92 -8.93
CA GLU A 43 -4.12 5.78 -8.89
C GLU A 43 -4.60 4.40 -9.32
N GLY A 44 -4.07 3.86 -10.42
CA GLY A 44 -4.42 2.53 -10.89
C GLY A 44 -4.08 1.44 -9.89
N ALA A 45 -3.00 1.62 -9.12
CA ALA A 45 -2.59 0.70 -8.06
C ALA A 45 -3.47 0.81 -6.80
N LEU A 46 -3.77 2.04 -6.36
CA LEU A 46 -4.59 2.28 -5.16
C LEU A 46 -6.07 1.98 -5.39
N PHE A 47 -6.57 2.28 -6.59
CA PHE A 47 -7.98 2.18 -6.98
C PHE A 47 -8.15 1.39 -8.29
N PRO A 48 -7.84 0.07 -8.29
CA PRO A 48 -7.94 -0.75 -9.49
C PRO A 48 -9.38 -0.75 -10.04
N LYS A 49 -9.51 -0.59 -11.36
CA LYS A 49 -10.82 -0.55 -12.03
C LYS A 49 -11.59 -1.85 -11.87
N GLU A 50 -10.88 -2.97 -11.81
CA GLU A 50 -11.46 -4.31 -11.63
C GLU A 50 -12.16 -4.43 -10.27
N ILE A 51 -11.53 -3.93 -9.20
CA ILE A 51 -12.13 -3.91 -7.86
C ILE A 51 -13.30 -2.92 -7.82
N SER A 52 -13.18 -1.76 -8.48
CA SER A 52 -14.29 -0.80 -8.58
C SER A 52 -15.50 -1.41 -9.26
N ALA A 53 -15.30 -2.10 -10.39
CA ALA A 53 -16.38 -2.75 -11.12
C ALA A 53 -17.08 -3.83 -10.29
N LEU A 54 -16.33 -4.65 -9.55
CA LEU A 54 -16.89 -5.64 -8.63
C LEU A 54 -17.71 -5.00 -7.50
N LYS A 55 -17.26 -3.87 -6.95
CA LYS A 55 -18.03 -3.10 -5.94
C LYS A 55 -19.32 -2.56 -6.52
N ASP A 56 -19.27 -1.99 -7.72
CA ASP A 56 -20.45 -1.44 -8.39
C ASP A 56 -21.48 -2.54 -8.70
N GLU A 57 -21.04 -3.70 -9.19
CA GLU A 57 -21.89 -4.87 -9.44
C GLU A 57 -22.55 -5.35 -8.15
N CYS A 58 -21.78 -5.51 -7.07
CA CYS A 58 -22.33 -5.93 -5.78
C CYS A 58 -23.32 -4.91 -5.20
N ALA A 59 -23.03 -3.60 -5.33
CA ALA A 59 -23.95 -2.54 -4.92
C ALA A 59 -25.25 -2.52 -5.75
N GLN A 60 -25.21 -2.89 -7.04
CA GLN A 60 -26.39 -3.02 -7.88
C GLN A 60 -27.26 -4.22 -7.47
N MET A 61 -26.64 -5.36 -7.16
CA MET A 61 -27.35 -6.55 -6.67
C MET A 61 -28.09 -6.27 -5.36
N GLU A 62 -27.45 -5.56 -4.43
CA GLU A 62 -28.07 -5.18 -3.16
C GLU A 62 -29.31 -4.30 -3.36
N LYS A 63 -29.27 -3.36 -4.33
CA LYS A 63 -30.42 -2.50 -4.65
C LYS A 63 -31.64 -3.27 -5.15
N ILE A 64 -31.44 -4.43 -5.76
CA ILE A 64 -32.53 -5.31 -6.23
C ILE A 64 -32.86 -6.42 -5.22
N GLY A 65 -32.35 -6.33 -3.98
CA GLY A 65 -32.63 -7.26 -2.90
C GLY A 65 -31.86 -8.57 -2.98
N LEU A 66 -30.82 -8.65 -3.83
CA LEU A 66 -29.95 -9.82 -3.92
C LEU A 66 -28.68 -9.61 -3.09
N ARG A 67 -28.16 -10.70 -2.52
CA ARG A 67 -26.90 -10.68 -1.77
C ARG A 67 -25.72 -10.85 -2.73
N CYS A 68 -24.72 -9.96 -2.63
CA CYS A 68 -23.42 -10.16 -3.27
C CYS A 68 -22.74 -11.42 -2.73
N GLN A 69 -22.39 -12.35 -3.61
CA GLN A 69 -21.67 -13.59 -3.27
C GLN A 69 -20.16 -13.48 -3.52
N SER A 70 -19.73 -12.43 -4.23
CA SER A 70 -18.33 -12.20 -4.57
C SER A 70 -17.54 -11.73 -3.36
N VAL A 71 -16.33 -12.28 -3.18
CA VAL A 71 -15.34 -11.72 -2.26
C VAL A 71 -14.66 -10.56 -2.95
N ILE A 72 -14.87 -9.34 -2.43
CA ILE A 72 -14.21 -8.14 -2.95
C ILE A 72 -12.91 -7.95 -2.17
N PRO A 73 -11.73 -8.12 -2.79
CA PRO A 73 -10.48 -7.92 -2.07
C PRO A 73 -10.25 -6.43 -1.77
N LYS A 74 -9.53 -6.15 -0.68
CA LYS A 74 -8.94 -4.82 -0.49
C LYS A 74 -7.84 -4.61 -1.53
N SER A 75 -7.78 -3.41 -2.11
CA SER A 75 -6.58 -2.99 -2.85
C SER A 75 -5.49 -2.58 -1.87
N SER A 76 -4.24 -2.82 -2.24
CA SER A 76 -3.11 -2.17 -1.61
C SER A 76 -1.99 -1.86 -2.58
N LEU A 77 -1.22 -0.83 -2.27
CA LEU A 77 -0.01 -0.44 -2.98
C LEU A 77 1.20 -0.74 -2.11
N ASP A 78 2.05 -1.63 -2.59
CA ASP A 78 3.37 -1.87 -1.99
C ASP A 78 4.40 -0.93 -2.62
N THR A 79 5.10 -0.17 -1.77
CA THR A 79 6.09 0.82 -2.19
C THR A 79 7.50 0.33 -1.88
N ILE A 80 7.98 -0.61 -2.67
CA ILE A 80 9.37 -1.12 -2.59
C ILE A 80 10.40 0.01 -2.72
N GLN A 81 10.05 1.07 -3.46
CA GLN A 81 10.92 2.23 -3.69
C GLN A 81 11.02 3.15 -2.47
N ILE A 82 10.07 3.09 -1.54
CA ILE A 82 10.19 3.76 -0.24
C ILE A 82 11.03 2.85 0.65
N THR A 83 12.33 2.87 0.41
CA THR A 83 13.30 2.13 1.19
C THR A 83 13.70 2.91 2.43
N PHE A 84 14.05 2.17 3.48
CA PHE A 84 14.58 2.71 4.72
C PHE A 84 15.91 2.05 5.03
N ASP A 85 16.86 2.86 5.48
CA ASP A 85 18.09 2.34 6.08
C ASP A 85 17.77 1.44 7.28
N ARG A 86 18.71 0.54 7.58
CA ARG A 86 18.58 -0.38 8.72
C ARG A 86 18.42 0.42 10.01
N GLY A 87 17.37 0.12 10.78
CA GLY A 87 17.07 0.81 12.04
C GLY A 87 16.54 2.23 11.89
N SER A 88 16.33 2.73 10.66
CA SER A 88 15.85 4.09 10.39
C SER A 88 14.38 4.13 9.98
N ALA A 89 13.73 5.24 10.29
CA ALA A 89 12.41 5.66 9.82
C ALA A 89 12.47 6.97 9.01
N LEU A 90 13.68 7.44 8.67
CA LEU A 90 13.87 8.65 7.88
C LEU A 90 13.52 8.40 6.41
N LEU A 91 12.75 9.30 5.81
CA LEU A 91 12.44 9.27 4.38
C LEU A 91 13.60 9.84 3.56
N THR A 92 14.07 9.06 2.59
CA THR A 92 15.01 9.52 1.56
C THR A 92 14.32 10.50 0.60
N ASP A 93 15.08 11.28 -0.15
CA ASP A 93 14.49 12.21 -1.13
C ASP A 93 13.79 11.49 -2.29
N GLU A 94 14.29 10.31 -2.68
CA GLU A 94 13.62 9.41 -3.62
C GLU A 94 12.28 8.92 -3.06
N GLY A 95 12.25 8.49 -1.79
CA GLY A 95 11.02 8.11 -1.11
C GLY A 95 10.01 9.25 -1.05
N LYS A 96 10.46 10.49 -0.78
CA LYS A 96 9.60 11.69 -0.85
C LYS A 96 9.07 11.93 -2.27
N GLY A 97 9.89 11.72 -3.30
CA GLY A 97 9.48 11.80 -4.71
C GLY A 97 8.32 10.87 -5.02
N PHE A 98 8.46 9.59 -4.66
CA PHE A 98 7.38 8.60 -4.77
C PHE A 98 6.13 9.03 -3.98
N LEU A 99 6.31 9.48 -2.74
CA LEU A 99 5.20 9.92 -1.88
C LEU A 99 4.45 11.13 -2.44
N ARG A 100 5.09 11.98 -3.24
CA ARG A 100 4.36 13.08 -3.91
C ARG A 100 3.36 12.56 -4.94
N SER A 101 3.72 11.53 -5.69
CA SER A 101 2.79 10.87 -6.61
C SER A 101 1.65 10.19 -5.85
N VAL A 102 1.93 9.58 -4.69
CA VAL A 102 0.90 9.02 -3.79
C VAL A 102 -0.04 10.09 -3.26
N GLY A 103 0.50 11.19 -2.72
CA GLY A 103 -0.29 12.30 -2.19
C GLY A 103 -1.18 12.92 -3.26
N ALA A 104 -0.65 13.17 -4.45
CA ALA A 104 -1.41 13.69 -5.58
C ALA A 104 -2.54 12.75 -6.03
N ALA A 105 -2.27 11.43 -6.10
CA ALA A 105 -3.27 10.43 -6.46
C ALA A 105 -4.42 10.38 -5.45
N LEU A 106 -4.10 10.42 -4.16
CA LEU A 106 -5.09 10.45 -3.07
C LEU A 106 -5.91 11.74 -3.10
N GLN A 107 -5.30 12.90 -3.39
CA GLN A 107 -6.05 14.16 -3.54
C GLN A 107 -7.01 14.13 -4.73
N ARG A 108 -6.56 13.65 -5.90
CA ARG A 108 -7.43 13.52 -7.10
C ARG A 108 -8.59 12.55 -6.87
N LYS A 109 -8.44 11.61 -5.93
CA LYS A 109 -9.46 10.62 -5.55
C LYS A 109 -10.13 10.90 -4.20
N SER A 110 -10.08 12.13 -3.67
CA SER A 110 -10.62 12.47 -2.34
C SER A 110 -12.11 12.15 -2.15
N GLY A 111 -12.90 12.10 -3.22
CA GLY A 111 -14.31 11.69 -3.19
C GLY A 111 -14.55 10.18 -3.27
N VAL A 112 -13.52 9.37 -3.44
CA VAL A 112 -13.60 7.91 -3.61
C VAL A 112 -13.21 7.20 -2.32
N TRP A 113 -12.12 7.61 -1.67
CA TRP A 113 -11.64 6.95 -0.45
C TRP A 113 -12.15 7.62 0.82
N LYS A 114 -12.38 6.81 1.84
CA LYS A 114 -12.87 7.22 3.15
C LYS A 114 -11.71 7.41 4.12
N SER A 115 -10.85 6.40 4.25
CA SER A 115 -9.66 6.41 5.11
C SER A 115 -8.50 5.66 4.45
N LEU A 116 -7.29 5.87 4.96
CA LEU A 116 -6.08 5.21 4.46
C LEU A 116 -5.34 4.57 5.64
N ALA A 117 -5.11 3.26 5.57
CA ALA A 117 -4.17 2.60 6.47
C ALA A 117 -2.78 2.54 5.81
N ILE A 118 -1.75 2.91 6.58
CA ILE A 118 -0.35 2.83 6.19
C ILE A 118 0.30 1.78 7.07
N GLU A 119 0.70 0.67 6.46
CA GLU A 119 1.29 -0.47 7.16
C GLU A 119 2.80 -0.46 6.96
N GLY A 120 3.56 -0.36 8.05
CA GLY A 120 5.02 -0.48 8.00
C GLY A 120 5.44 -1.93 8.20
N HIS A 121 6.51 -2.33 7.51
CA HIS A 121 7.09 -3.67 7.60
C HIS A 121 8.59 -3.61 7.87
N THR A 122 9.09 -4.68 8.49
CA THR A 122 10.52 -4.92 8.70
C THR A 122 10.90 -6.26 8.08
N ASP A 123 12.21 -6.47 7.93
CA ASP A 123 12.72 -7.84 7.82
C ASP A 123 12.61 -8.55 9.19
N SER A 124 12.97 -9.84 9.22
CA SER A 124 12.90 -10.69 10.42
C SER A 124 14.09 -10.52 11.38
N THR A 125 15.01 -9.59 11.13
CA THR A 125 16.19 -9.42 11.99
C THR A 125 15.85 -8.65 13.26
N GLY A 126 16.43 -9.06 14.40
CA GLY A 126 16.22 -8.42 15.70
C GLY A 126 14.96 -8.87 16.43
N SER A 127 14.61 -8.17 17.53
CA SER A 127 13.44 -8.54 18.34
C SER A 127 12.13 -8.06 17.72
N GLU A 128 11.08 -8.88 17.84
CA GLU A 128 9.75 -8.54 17.34
C GLU A 128 9.22 -7.22 17.94
N ALA A 129 9.39 -6.99 19.24
CA ALA A 129 8.96 -5.77 19.90
C ALA A 129 9.68 -4.51 19.35
N ALA A 130 10.98 -4.63 19.01
CA ALA A 130 11.71 -3.54 18.35
C ALA A 130 11.19 -3.33 16.93
N ASN A 131 10.96 -4.41 16.18
CA ASN A 131 10.46 -4.36 14.82
C ASN A 131 9.04 -3.79 14.72
N LYS A 132 8.17 -4.07 15.70
CA LYS A 132 6.84 -3.46 15.80
C LYS A 132 6.90 -1.94 15.98
N ARG A 133 7.79 -1.47 16.85
CA ARG A 133 8.03 -0.03 17.04
C ARG A 133 8.63 0.63 15.80
N LEU A 134 9.63 0.00 15.19
CA LEU A 134 10.30 0.54 14.00
C LEU A 134 9.36 0.61 12.80
N SER A 135 8.61 -0.47 12.53
CA SER A 135 7.61 -0.48 11.45
C SER A 135 6.53 0.58 11.64
N LYS A 136 5.99 0.73 12.86
CA LYS A 136 5.03 1.80 13.18
C LYS A 136 5.62 3.19 12.95
N SER A 137 6.86 3.42 13.38
CA SER A 137 7.55 4.70 13.19
C SER A 137 7.73 5.04 11.71
N ARG A 138 8.03 4.05 10.85
CA ARG A 138 8.10 4.24 9.39
C ARG A 138 6.76 4.67 8.80
N ALA A 139 5.67 4.02 9.20
CA ALA A 139 4.33 4.40 8.77
C ALA A 139 3.95 5.81 9.25
N GLU A 140 4.37 6.20 10.46
CA GLU A 140 4.17 7.56 11.00
C GLU A 140 4.97 8.63 10.26
N SER A 141 6.22 8.36 9.86
CA SER A 141 6.99 9.26 9.01
C SER A 141 6.29 9.52 7.68
N VAL A 142 5.77 8.46 7.04
CA VAL A 142 5.00 8.57 5.79
C VAL A 142 3.71 9.38 6.01
N LYS A 143 2.94 9.07 7.06
CA LYS A 143 1.73 9.82 7.42
C LYS A 143 2.04 11.30 7.60
N SER A 144 3.09 11.62 8.35
CA SER A 144 3.49 13.01 8.65
C SER A 144 3.84 13.76 7.37
N PHE A 145 4.54 13.11 6.43
CA PHE A 145 4.84 13.67 5.12
C PHE A 145 3.56 13.97 4.31
N LEU A 146 2.65 13.00 4.22
CA LEU A 146 1.39 13.17 3.48
C LEU A 146 0.47 14.23 4.11
N GLN A 147 0.47 14.35 5.43
CA GLN A 147 -0.22 15.42 6.15
C GLN A 147 0.38 16.79 5.85
N ALA A 148 1.70 16.91 5.93
CA ALA A 148 2.39 18.17 5.75
C ALA A 148 2.33 18.70 4.31
N GLU A 149 2.57 17.84 3.30
CA GLU A 149 2.60 18.29 1.90
C GLU A 149 1.22 18.30 1.25
N PHE A 150 0.28 17.42 1.65
CA PHE A 150 -1.00 17.23 0.96
C PHE A 150 -2.24 17.45 1.82
N GLY A 151 -2.10 17.73 3.11
CA GLY A 151 -3.22 17.97 4.02
C GLY A 151 -4.11 16.75 4.28
N LEU A 152 -3.61 15.54 4.04
CA LEU A 152 -4.40 14.30 4.16
C LEU A 152 -4.54 13.88 5.62
N THR A 153 -5.74 13.98 6.20
CA THR A 153 -5.93 13.80 7.65
C THR A 153 -6.45 12.44 8.07
N ASN A 154 -7.27 11.76 7.24
CA ASN A 154 -7.89 10.47 7.59
C ASN A 154 -6.96 9.27 7.34
N ILE A 155 -5.81 9.28 8.03
CA ILE A 155 -4.74 8.30 7.88
C ILE A 155 -4.49 7.59 9.22
N GLU A 156 -4.55 6.26 9.19
CA GLU A 156 -4.14 5.38 10.28
C GLU A 156 -2.80 4.72 9.96
N THR A 157 -2.02 4.39 11.00
CA THR A 157 -0.72 3.74 10.83
C THR A 157 -0.68 2.43 11.61
N LEU A 158 -0.04 1.40 11.06
CA LEU A 158 0.08 0.08 11.67
C LEU A 158 1.52 -0.43 11.58
N GLY A 159 2.04 -0.97 12.67
CA GLY A 159 3.34 -1.64 12.69
C GLY A 159 3.16 -3.15 12.50
N ARG A 160 3.44 -3.68 11.31
CA ARG A 160 3.29 -5.10 11.00
C ARG A 160 4.55 -5.91 11.32
N ALA A 161 5.70 -5.27 11.56
CA ALA A 161 6.98 -5.97 11.71
C ALA A 161 7.17 -6.98 10.55
N SER A 162 7.46 -8.24 10.86
CA SER A 162 7.67 -9.33 9.91
C SER A 162 6.44 -10.23 9.73
N GLU A 163 5.23 -9.81 10.12
CA GLU A 163 3.99 -10.62 9.97
C GLU A 163 3.66 -10.94 8.51
N MET A 164 3.99 -10.01 7.60
CA MET A 164 3.70 -10.11 6.17
C MET A 164 4.97 -9.80 5.38
N LEU A 165 5.89 -10.75 5.37
CA LEU A 165 7.11 -10.71 4.55
C LEU A 165 6.71 -10.73 3.07
N ARG A 166 7.28 -9.80 2.31
CA ARG A 166 7.17 -9.78 0.85
C ARG A 166 7.97 -10.91 0.21
N ASP A 167 9.12 -11.20 0.80
CA ASP A 167 10.02 -12.29 0.42
C ASP A 167 10.14 -13.25 1.62
N PRO A 168 9.20 -14.21 1.75
CA PRO A 168 9.23 -15.20 2.82
C PRO A 168 10.38 -16.21 2.69
N GLU A 169 10.89 -16.42 1.47
CA GLU A 169 12.02 -17.31 1.20
C GLU A 169 13.34 -16.69 1.70
N ASN A 170 13.43 -15.36 1.69
CA ASN A 170 14.53 -14.61 2.28
C ASN A 170 14.02 -13.63 3.36
N PRO A 171 13.70 -14.09 4.57
CA PRO A 171 13.11 -13.27 5.63
C PRO A 171 13.95 -12.06 6.07
N THR A 172 15.25 -12.05 5.78
CA THR A 172 16.18 -10.95 6.10
C THR A 172 16.37 -9.97 4.94
N SER A 173 15.70 -10.21 3.80
CA SER A 173 15.81 -9.41 2.59
C SER A 173 15.37 -7.96 2.80
N GLY A 174 16.04 -7.03 2.12
CA GLY A 174 15.67 -5.62 2.13
C GLY A 174 14.29 -5.34 1.54
N LEU A 175 13.80 -6.24 0.68
CA LEU A 175 12.45 -6.16 0.11
C LEU A 175 11.34 -6.21 1.18
N ASN A 176 11.64 -6.75 2.37
CA ASN A 176 10.69 -6.80 3.49
C ASN A 176 10.60 -5.47 4.25
N ARG A 177 11.61 -4.58 4.11
CA ARG A 177 11.64 -3.26 4.75
C ARG A 177 10.91 -2.23 3.90
N ARG A 178 9.57 -2.26 3.94
CA ARG A 178 8.70 -1.44 3.09
C ARG A 178 7.55 -0.81 3.87
N VAL A 179 6.78 0.02 3.19
CA VAL A 179 5.47 0.49 3.61
C VAL A 179 4.43 0.07 2.57
N GLU A 180 3.22 -0.22 3.03
CA GLU A 180 2.09 -0.58 2.19
C GLU A 180 0.91 0.38 2.46
N PHE A 181 0.27 0.84 1.40
CA PHE A 181 -0.89 1.72 1.46
C PHE A 181 -2.15 0.90 1.22
N VAL A 182 -3.08 0.91 2.17
CA VAL A 182 -4.32 0.15 2.11
C VAL A 182 -5.49 1.14 2.22
N PRO A 183 -6.00 1.66 1.08
CA PRO A 183 -7.13 2.57 1.12
C PRO A 183 -8.42 1.81 1.49
N ASN A 184 -9.25 2.46 2.27
CA ASN A 184 -10.64 2.07 2.49
C ASN A 184 -11.53 2.96 1.61
N TRP A 185 -12.24 2.37 0.67
CA TRP A 185 -13.05 3.05 -0.34
C TRP A 185 -14.28 2.23 -0.67
#